data_AF-A0A3M1IPA7-F1
#
_entry.id   AF-A0A3M1IPA7-F1
#
_cell.length_a   1.000
_cell.length_b   1.000
_cell.length_c   1.000
_cell.angle_alpha   90.00
_cell.angle_beta   90.00
_cell.angle_gamma   90.00
#
_symmetry.space_group_name_H-M   'P 1'
#
loop_
_entity.id
_entity.type
_entity.pdbx_description
1 polymer ?
#
loop_
_entity_poly.entity_id
_entity_poly.type
_entity_poly.pdbx_seq_one_letter_code
_entity_poly.pdbx_strand_id
1 'polypeptide(L)'
;MSRLFFHVQYLKGLGHLRRIGLIAAAARDEGAEVHVASGGLPVEGLIPDGIALHQLPALQAGPGGFGDLRDATGTAVDAAWKRRRREALLALYREISPDVLVIETFPFGRRALAFELLALLEAARAGWPRAAIVCSTRDILQEPRKPGRAQESLQRLNENFDAVMVHGDPAFMGLERSFPLADRIA
;
A
#
# COMPACT_ATOMS: atom_id res chain seq x y z
N MET A 1 -0.27 -23.53 1.76
CA MET A 1 -1.05 -22.49 1.07
C MET A 1 -0.41 -21.16 1.38
N SER A 2 -0.06 -20.35 0.38
CA SER A 2 0.60 -19.06 0.60
C SER A 2 -0.41 -18.01 1.05
N ARG A 3 -0.04 -17.21 2.05
CA ARG A 3 -0.84 -16.11 2.60
C ARG A 3 -0.35 -14.79 2.05
N LEU A 4 -1.21 -14.10 1.31
CA LEU A 4 -0.94 -12.78 0.76
C LEU A 4 -1.73 -11.73 1.53
N PHE A 5 -1.02 -10.69 1.97
CA PHE A 5 -1.63 -9.57 2.65
C PHE A 5 -1.41 -8.28 1.86
N PHE A 6 -2.50 -7.68 1.38
CA PHE A 6 -2.47 -6.44 0.63
C PHE A 6 -2.86 -5.27 1.54
N HIS A 7 -2.03 -4.24 1.59
CA HIS A 7 -2.40 -2.94 2.15
C HIS A 7 -2.75 -1.97 1.02
N VAL A 8 -3.97 -1.42 1.05
CA VAL A 8 -4.42 -0.42 0.09
C VAL A 8 -5.02 0.82 0.76
N GLN A 9 -4.55 2.00 0.34
CA GLN A 9 -5.15 3.28 0.70
C GLN A 9 -5.53 4.07 -0.55
N TYR A 10 -6.80 4.47 -0.59
CA TYR A 10 -7.29 5.47 -1.53
C TYR A 10 -7.83 6.69 -0.79
N LEU A 11 -7.72 7.87 -1.41
CA LEU A 11 -8.06 9.15 -0.77
C LEU A 11 -9.03 10.02 -1.60
N LYS A 12 -9.22 9.72 -2.89
CA LYS A 12 -10.12 10.46 -3.79
C LYS A 12 -10.83 9.56 -4.80
N GLY A 13 -10.09 8.62 -5.41
CA GLY A 13 -10.63 7.70 -6.42
C GLY A 13 -10.45 6.23 -6.02
N LEU A 14 -11.39 5.39 -6.47
CA LEU A 14 -11.48 3.97 -6.10
C LEU A 14 -10.57 3.06 -6.92
N GLY A 15 -9.87 3.58 -7.94
CA GLY A 15 -9.08 2.77 -8.86
C GLY A 15 -7.96 1.96 -8.19
N HIS A 16 -7.42 2.44 -7.08
CA HIS A 16 -6.43 1.68 -6.28
C HIS A 16 -7.07 0.45 -5.62
N LEU A 17 -8.24 0.63 -4.98
CA LEU A 17 -8.98 -0.47 -4.35
C LEU A 17 -9.46 -1.48 -5.39
N ARG A 18 -10.02 -1.01 -6.52
CA ARG A 18 -10.46 -1.90 -7.61
C ARG A 18 -9.31 -2.72 -8.17
N ARG A 19 -8.13 -2.12 -8.40
CA ARG A 19 -6.95 -2.85 -8.88
C ARG A 19 -6.52 -3.93 -7.89
N ILE A 20 -6.41 -3.58 -6.61
CA ILE A 20 -6.03 -4.56 -5.58
C ILE A 20 -7.07 -5.68 -5.48
N GLY A 21 -8.37 -5.38 -5.59
CA GLY A 21 -9.42 -6.40 -5.63
C GLY A 21 -9.25 -7.39 -6.80
N LEU A 22 -8.87 -6.92 -7.99
CA LEU A 22 -8.62 -7.78 -9.15
C LEU A 22 -7.37 -8.66 -8.97
N ILE A 23 -6.27 -8.09 -8.46
CA ILE A 23 -5.03 -8.84 -8.19
C ILE A 23 -5.26 -9.87 -7.09
N ALA A 24 -5.96 -9.48 -6.02
CA ALA A 24 -6.31 -10.36 -4.91
C ALA A 24 -7.18 -11.54 -5.38
N ALA A 25 -8.15 -11.30 -6.27
CA ALA A 25 -8.96 -12.36 -6.85
C ALA A 25 -8.13 -13.33 -7.71
N ALA A 26 -7.25 -12.80 -8.57
CA ALA A 26 -6.35 -13.64 -9.36
C ALA A 26 -5.45 -14.51 -8.46
N ALA A 27 -4.89 -13.94 -7.38
CA ALA A 27 -4.07 -14.71 -6.45
C ALA A 27 -4.87 -15.80 -5.71
N ARG A 28 -6.11 -15.50 -5.31
CA ARG A 28 -7.03 -16.48 -4.72
C ARG A 28 -7.33 -17.62 -5.70
N ASP A 29 -7.55 -17.30 -6.97
CA ASP A 29 -7.85 -18.29 -8.01
C ASP A 29 -6.65 -19.21 -8.29
N GLU A 30 -5.43 -18.74 -8.05
CA GLU A 30 -4.19 -19.54 -8.01
C GLU A 30 -4.01 -20.32 -6.68
N GLY A 31 -4.99 -20.27 -5.78
CA GLY A 31 -5.01 -21.03 -4.53
C GLY A 31 -4.35 -20.34 -3.34
N ALA A 32 -4.08 -19.04 -3.38
CA ALA A 32 -3.60 -18.29 -2.21
C ALA A 32 -4.72 -17.97 -1.21
N GLU A 33 -4.36 -17.91 0.07
CA GLU A 33 -5.19 -17.28 1.09
C GLU A 33 -4.94 -15.77 1.06
N VAL A 34 -5.99 -14.98 0.81
CA VAL A 34 -5.84 -13.55 0.51
C VAL A 34 -6.55 -12.66 1.51
N HIS A 35 -5.79 -11.73 2.08
CA HIS A 35 -6.25 -10.70 3.00
C HIS A 35 -6.02 -9.31 2.41
N VAL A 36 -7.01 -8.44 2.51
CA VAL A 36 -6.90 -7.04 2.05
C VAL A 36 -7.21 -6.10 3.21
N ALA A 37 -6.24 -5.34 3.67
CA ALA A 37 -6.46 -4.18 4.55
C ALA A 37 -6.83 -2.96 3.71
N SER A 38 -8.07 -2.49 3.86
CA SER A 38 -8.56 -1.26 3.23
C SER A 38 -8.47 -0.09 4.19
N GLY A 39 -7.72 0.94 3.80
CA GLY A 39 -7.53 2.15 4.59
C GLY A 39 -8.48 3.31 4.27
N GLY A 40 -9.20 3.25 3.15
CA GLY A 40 -10.16 4.27 2.74
C GLY A 40 -11.51 4.12 3.46
N LEU A 41 -12.52 4.89 3.04
CA LEU A 41 -13.90 4.65 3.48
C LEU A 41 -14.35 3.23 3.11
N PRO A 42 -15.33 2.63 3.80
CA PRO A 42 -15.89 1.35 3.35
C PRO A 42 -16.58 1.52 1.99
N VAL A 43 -16.33 0.60 1.06
CA VAL A 43 -17.01 0.55 -0.25
C VAL A 43 -17.36 -0.89 -0.57
N GLU A 44 -18.65 -1.15 -0.75
CA GLU A 44 -19.20 -2.46 -1.06
C GLU A 44 -18.89 -2.88 -2.51
N GLY A 45 -18.75 -4.20 -2.73
CA GLY A 45 -18.65 -4.80 -4.06
C GLY A 45 -17.34 -4.57 -4.83
N LEU A 46 -16.35 -3.89 -4.26
CA LEU A 46 -15.04 -3.70 -4.92
C LEU A 46 -14.03 -4.81 -4.63
N ILE A 47 -14.17 -5.48 -3.49
CA ILE A 47 -13.39 -6.68 -3.15
C ILE A 47 -14.29 -7.89 -3.39
N PRO A 48 -13.91 -8.81 -4.28
CA PRO A 48 -14.69 -10.01 -4.56
C PRO A 48 -14.84 -10.94 -3.35
N ASP A 49 -15.90 -11.73 -3.35
CA ASP A 49 -16.17 -12.75 -2.32
C ASP A 49 -15.02 -13.76 -2.20
N GLY A 50 -14.85 -14.36 -1.02
CA GLY A 50 -13.76 -15.31 -0.76
C GLY A 50 -12.39 -14.66 -0.56
N ILE A 51 -12.33 -13.34 -0.44
CA ILE A 51 -11.17 -12.57 0.02
C ILE A 51 -11.49 -11.99 1.40
N ALA A 52 -10.59 -12.14 2.36
CA ALA A 52 -10.77 -11.56 3.69
C ALA A 52 -10.51 -10.05 3.65
N LEU A 53 -11.58 -9.24 3.65
CA LEU A 53 -11.50 -7.79 3.70
C LEU A 53 -11.45 -7.29 5.15
N HIS A 54 -10.36 -6.59 5.49
CA HIS A 54 -10.12 -5.97 6.79
C HIS A 54 -10.23 -4.46 6.65
N GLN A 55 -11.27 -3.87 7.24
CA GLN A 55 -11.46 -2.43 7.21
C GLN A 55 -10.66 -1.78 8.35
N LEU A 56 -9.64 -0.98 8.01
CA LEU A 56 -8.93 -0.16 8.99
C LEU A 56 -9.78 1.07 9.36
N PRO A 57 -9.50 1.74 10.50
CA PRO A 57 -10.07 3.06 10.79
C PRO A 57 -9.92 3.99 9.59
N ALA A 58 -11.00 4.38 8.92
CA ALA A 58 -10.92 4.97 7.58
C ALA A 58 -10.22 6.34 7.55
N LEU A 59 -9.42 6.55 6.50
CA LEU A 59 -8.82 7.84 6.13
C LEU A 59 -9.35 8.33 4.79
N GLN A 60 -9.55 9.64 4.69
CA GLN A 60 -9.85 10.36 3.46
C GLN A 60 -9.01 11.65 3.36
N ALA A 61 -8.88 12.19 2.14
CA ALA A 61 -8.26 13.49 1.95
C ALA A 61 -9.26 14.61 2.25
N GLY A 62 -8.83 15.59 3.04
CA GLY A 62 -9.57 16.81 3.28
C GLY A 62 -9.36 17.89 2.22
N PRO A 63 -9.92 19.10 2.44
CA PRO A 63 -9.80 20.23 1.53
C PRO A 63 -8.34 20.63 1.25
N GLY A 64 -7.42 20.39 2.19
CA GLY A 64 -5.98 20.65 2.03
C GLY A 64 -5.24 19.64 1.14
N GLY A 65 -5.94 18.67 0.54
CA GLY A 65 -5.35 17.65 -0.34
C GLY A 65 -4.77 16.46 0.41
N PHE A 66 -3.85 15.71 -0.22
CA PHE A 66 -3.39 14.41 0.28
C PHE A 66 -2.57 14.46 1.59
N GLY A 67 -2.17 15.64 2.05
CA GLY A 67 -1.54 15.85 3.35
C GLY A 67 -2.53 16.13 4.49
N ASP A 68 -3.73 16.60 4.16
CA ASP A 68 -4.83 16.84 5.10
C ASP A 68 -5.60 15.52 5.28
N LEU A 69 -5.14 14.70 6.24
CA LEU A 69 -5.75 13.40 6.53
C LEU A 69 -6.91 13.59 7.51
N ARG A 70 -8.09 13.09 7.13
CA ARG A 70 -9.31 13.15 7.93
C ARG A 70 -9.88 11.76 8.15
N ASP A 71 -10.52 11.55 9.29
CA ASP A 71 -11.24 10.32 9.58
C ASP A 71 -12.57 10.23 8.81
N ALA A 72 -13.34 9.17 9.05
CA ALA A 72 -14.64 8.94 8.43
C ALA A 72 -15.66 10.08 8.68
N THR A 73 -15.51 10.84 9.77
CA THR A 73 -16.41 11.97 10.12
C THR A 73 -15.99 13.28 9.46
N GLY A 74 -14.82 13.30 8.80
CA GLY A 74 -14.21 14.52 8.26
C GLY A 74 -13.39 15.30 9.29
N THR A 75 -13.12 14.73 10.46
CA THR A 75 -12.29 15.35 11.49
C THR A 75 -10.81 15.11 11.20
N ALA A 76 -9.97 16.13 11.37
CA ALA A 76 -8.52 15.99 11.18
C ALA A 76 -7.93 14.97 12.18
N VAL A 77 -7.13 14.02 11.69
CA VAL A 77 -6.60 12.96 12.54
C VAL A 77 -5.38 13.44 13.34
N ASP A 78 -5.41 13.19 14.65
CA ASP A 78 -4.32 13.52 15.57
C ASP A 78 -3.30 12.37 15.70
N ALA A 79 -2.29 12.57 16.54
CA ALA A 79 -1.26 11.57 16.80
C ALA A 79 -1.80 10.32 17.51
N ALA A 80 -2.81 10.45 18.37
CA ALA A 80 -3.41 9.33 19.08
C ALA A 80 -4.20 8.42 18.13
N TRP A 81 -4.94 9.03 17.20
CA TRP A 81 -5.66 8.35 16.14
C TRP A 81 -4.70 7.61 15.22
N LYS A 82 -3.64 8.28 14.74
CA LYS A 82 -2.60 7.66 13.90
C LYS A 82 -1.95 6.46 14.58
N ARG A 83 -1.66 6.58 15.88
CA ARG A 83 -1.12 5.47 16.69
C ARG A 83 -2.10 4.30 16.74
N ARG A 84 -3.37 4.52 17.08
CA ARG A 84 -4.39 3.45 17.12
C ARG A 84 -4.51 2.73 15.79
N ARG A 85 -4.55 3.47 14.69
CA ARG A 85 -4.63 2.87 13.35
C ARG A 85 -3.40 2.04 13.01
N ARG A 86 -2.19 2.55 13.29
CA ARG A 86 -0.95 1.79 13.11
C ARG A 86 -0.95 0.50 13.92
N GLU A 87 -1.33 0.55 15.20
CA GLU A 87 -1.39 -0.65 16.04
C GLU A 87 -2.43 -1.66 15.52
N ALA A 88 -3.57 -1.20 15.01
CA ALA A 88 -4.55 -2.09 14.37
C ALA A 88 -3.98 -2.79 13.12
N LEU A 89 -3.27 -2.05 12.26
CA LEU A 89 -2.61 -2.62 11.09
C LEU A 89 -1.50 -3.62 11.47
N LEU A 90 -0.71 -3.32 12.50
CA LEU A 90 0.33 -4.22 13.02
C LEU A 90 -0.24 -5.47 13.68
N ALA A 91 -1.33 -5.34 14.44
CA ALA A 91 -2.03 -6.47 15.03
C ALA A 91 -2.54 -7.40 13.93
N LEU A 92 -3.18 -6.85 12.91
CA LEU A 92 -3.66 -7.59 11.76
C LEU A 92 -2.51 -8.30 11.01
N TYR A 93 -1.41 -7.62 10.76
CA TYR A 93 -0.22 -8.22 10.14
C TYR A 93 0.29 -9.44 10.95
N ARG A 94 0.36 -9.33 12.28
CA ARG A 94 0.82 -10.40 13.17
C ARG A 94 -0.16 -11.57 13.21
N GLU A 95 -1.45 -11.29 13.22
CA GLU A 95 -2.52 -12.30 13.21
C GLU A 95 -2.49 -13.10 11.91
N ILE A 96 -2.41 -12.41 10.76
CA ILE A 96 -2.35 -13.05 9.44
C ILE A 96 -1.05 -13.83 9.28
N SER A 97 0.08 -13.27 9.75
CA SER A 97 1.43 -13.83 9.56
C SER A 97 1.69 -14.16 8.08
N PRO A 98 1.59 -13.17 7.16
CA PRO A 98 1.61 -13.44 5.73
C PRO A 98 2.98 -13.91 5.23
N ASP A 99 2.98 -14.68 4.14
CA ASP A 99 4.20 -15.04 3.40
C ASP A 99 4.63 -13.89 2.47
N VAL A 100 3.65 -13.11 1.98
CA VAL A 100 3.88 -11.96 1.11
C VAL A 100 3.04 -10.76 1.58
N LEU A 101 3.72 -9.64 1.81
CA LEU A 101 3.10 -8.34 2.08
C LEU A 101 3.18 -7.46 0.82
N VAL A 102 2.04 -7.02 0.32
CA VAL A 102 1.94 -6.14 -0.85
C VAL A 102 1.45 -4.76 -0.41
N ILE A 103 2.25 -3.72 -0.63
CA ILE A 103 1.90 -2.34 -0.27
C ILE A 103 1.63 -1.53 -1.54
N GLU A 104 0.41 -0.98 -1.62
CA GLU A 104 -0.03 -0.19 -2.75
C GLU A 104 0.54 1.25 -2.72
N THR A 105 1.12 1.67 -3.85
CA THR A 105 1.65 3.01 -4.18
C THR A 105 2.83 3.50 -3.33
N PHE A 106 3.02 3.06 -2.08
CA PHE A 106 4.16 3.48 -1.26
C PHE A 106 5.42 2.68 -1.62
N PRO A 107 6.60 3.32 -1.78
CA PRO A 107 6.92 4.70 -1.40
C PRO A 107 6.85 5.73 -2.55
N PHE A 108 6.39 5.37 -3.74
CA PHE A 108 6.21 6.31 -4.86
C PHE A 108 5.18 7.41 -4.55
N GLY A 109 4.16 7.06 -3.77
CA GLY A 109 3.14 7.96 -3.23
C GLY A 109 2.78 7.64 -1.78
N ARG A 110 1.63 8.15 -1.32
CA ARG A 110 1.09 7.93 0.05
C ARG A 110 2.07 8.28 1.18
N ARG A 111 2.95 9.26 0.98
CA ARG A 111 3.93 9.70 1.99
C ARG A 111 3.29 10.11 3.33
N ALA A 112 2.05 10.63 3.30
CA ALA A 112 1.31 10.97 4.51
C ALA A 112 0.98 9.75 5.38
N LEU A 113 1.03 8.52 4.85
CA LEU A 113 0.87 7.26 5.57
C LEU A 113 2.18 6.66 6.09
N ALA A 114 3.31 7.36 5.95
CA ALA A 114 4.58 6.85 6.46
C ALA A 114 4.53 6.50 7.96
N PHE A 115 3.65 7.15 8.73
CA PHE A 115 3.47 6.88 10.17
C PHE A 115 3.03 5.44 10.48
N GLU A 116 2.31 4.78 9.56
CA GLU A 116 1.88 3.38 9.72
C GLU A 116 2.73 2.42 8.89
N LEU A 117 3.06 2.81 7.65
CA LEU A 117 3.72 1.91 6.70
C LEU A 117 5.17 1.62 7.07
N LEU A 118 5.91 2.59 7.64
CA LEU A 118 7.29 2.32 8.05
C LEU A 118 7.34 1.30 9.20
N ALA A 119 6.41 1.37 10.15
CA ALA A 119 6.34 0.39 11.23
C ALA A 119 5.90 -1.00 10.73
N LEU A 120 5.01 -1.05 9.74
CA LEU A 120 4.62 -2.31 9.10
C LEU A 120 5.79 -2.96 8.36
N LEU A 121 6.55 -2.16 7.59
CA LEU A 121 7.76 -2.61 6.89
C LEU A 121 8.83 -3.12 7.88
N GLU A 122 9.05 -2.40 8.98
CA GLU A 122 9.96 -2.82 10.04
C GLU A 122 9.52 -4.16 10.64
N ALA A 123 8.24 -4.31 11.00
CA ALA A 123 7.70 -5.55 11.53
C ALA A 123 7.82 -6.71 10.54
N ALA A 124 7.60 -6.45 9.24
CA ALA A 124 7.73 -7.47 8.22
C ALA A 124 9.18 -7.94 8.01
N ARG A 125 10.13 -7.00 8.03
CA ARG A 125 11.57 -7.29 7.92
C ARG A 125 12.14 -8.02 9.13
N ALA A 126 11.64 -7.73 10.32
CA ALA A 126 12.09 -8.32 11.59
C ALA A 126 11.41 -9.67 11.90
N GLY A 127 10.37 -10.05 11.16
CA GLY A 127 9.62 -11.28 11.38
C GLY A 127 10.41 -12.56 11.04
N TRP A 128 9.99 -13.68 11.63
CA TRP A 128 10.48 -15.02 11.30
C TRP A 128 9.32 -16.03 11.20
N PRO A 129 9.13 -16.71 10.05
CA PRO A 129 9.81 -16.44 8.78
C PRO A 129 9.52 -15.02 8.28
N ARG A 130 10.48 -14.44 7.57
CA ARG A 130 10.34 -13.09 7.02
C ARG A 130 9.39 -13.13 5.80
N ALA A 131 8.41 -12.25 5.77
CA ALA A 131 7.54 -12.07 4.60
C ALA A 131 8.31 -11.42 3.43
N ALA A 132 8.00 -11.80 2.20
CA ALA A 132 8.42 -11.05 1.02
C ALA A 132 7.62 -9.75 0.93
N ILE A 133 8.28 -8.62 0.72
CA ILE A 133 7.67 -7.28 0.72
C ILE A 133 7.67 -6.72 -0.70
N VAL A 134 6.48 -6.51 -1.27
CA VAL A 134 6.30 -6.07 -2.65
C VAL A 134 5.67 -4.69 -2.71
N CYS A 135 6.30 -3.77 -3.43
CA CYS A 135 5.69 -2.48 -3.79
C CYS A 135 4.80 -2.68 -5.01
N SER A 136 3.51 -2.36 -4.89
CA SER A 136 2.53 -2.45 -5.99
C SER A 136 2.24 -1.06 -6.52
N THR A 137 2.56 -0.79 -7.79
CA THR A 137 2.47 0.58 -8.34
C THR A 137 2.07 0.61 -9.81
N ARG A 138 1.55 1.76 -10.27
CA ARG A 138 1.22 1.95 -11.69
C ARG A 138 2.46 2.32 -12.49
N ASP A 139 2.44 2.01 -13.77
CA ASP A 139 3.40 2.45 -14.79
C ASP A 139 3.57 3.98 -14.88
N ILE A 140 2.47 4.75 -14.76
CA ILE A 140 2.48 6.21 -14.81
C ILE A 140 2.40 6.77 -13.38
N LEU A 141 3.55 7.18 -12.87
CA LEU A 141 3.69 7.84 -11.58
C LEU A 141 3.47 9.34 -11.68
N GLN A 142 2.95 9.92 -10.60
CA GLN A 142 2.90 11.37 -10.49
C GLN A 142 4.32 11.90 -10.23
N GLU A 143 4.78 12.77 -11.13
CA GLU A 143 6.11 13.35 -11.02
C GLU A 143 6.28 14.07 -9.67
N PRO A 144 7.36 13.80 -8.92
CA PRO A 144 7.56 14.42 -7.63
C PRO A 144 7.77 15.94 -7.76
N ARG A 145 6.82 16.72 -7.24
CA ARG A 145 6.86 18.20 -7.30
C ARG A 145 7.95 18.87 -6.45
N LYS A 146 8.63 18.13 -5.58
CA LYS A 146 9.64 18.66 -4.66
C LYS A 146 10.98 17.95 -4.90
N PRO A 147 12.12 18.67 -4.94
CA PRO A 147 13.44 18.06 -4.98
C PRO A 147 13.64 17.05 -3.86
N GLY A 148 14.42 16.00 -4.12
CA GLY A 148 14.75 14.95 -3.14
C GLY A 148 13.70 13.84 -2.99
N ARG A 149 12.48 14.02 -3.51
CA ARG A 149 11.39 13.05 -3.33
C ARG A 149 11.59 11.74 -4.10
N ALA A 150 12.25 11.80 -5.26
CA ALA A 150 12.60 10.60 -6.01
C ALA A 150 13.69 9.80 -5.26
N GLN A 151 14.70 10.49 -4.74
CA GLN A 151 15.78 9.91 -3.94
C GLN A 151 15.24 9.27 -2.66
N GLU A 152 14.32 9.94 -1.95
CA GLU A 152 13.64 9.40 -0.77
C GLU A 152 12.86 8.13 -1.10
N SER A 153 12.12 8.12 -2.22
CA SER A 153 11.39 6.91 -2.66
C SER A 153 12.34 5.77 -3.00
N LEU A 154 13.44 6.06 -3.72
CA LEU A 154 14.46 5.07 -4.06
C LEU A 154 15.12 4.48 -2.81
N GLN A 155 15.51 5.33 -1.86
CA GLN A 155 16.07 4.89 -0.60
C GLN A 155 15.13 3.94 0.13
N ARG A 156 13.86 4.34 0.30
CA ARG A 156 12.85 3.50 0.96
C ARG A 156 12.62 2.18 0.25
N LEU A 157 12.63 2.17 -1.09
CA LEU A 157 12.54 0.94 -1.89
C LEU A 157 13.69 -0.01 -1.55
N ASN A 158 14.92 0.44 -1.77
CA ASN A 158 16.11 -0.39 -1.61
C ASN A 158 16.32 -0.87 -0.16
N GLU A 159 15.85 -0.11 0.84
CA GLU A 159 15.95 -0.49 2.24
C GLU A 159 14.87 -1.49 2.69
N ASN A 160 13.67 -1.45 2.08
CA ASN A 160 12.49 -2.08 2.67
C ASN A 160 11.72 -3.06 1.77
N PHE A 161 11.94 -3.05 0.46
CA PHE A 161 11.16 -3.85 -0.49
C PHE A 161 12.04 -4.86 -1.19
N ASP A 162 11.50 -6.04 -1.42
CA ASP A 162 12.16 -7.14 -2.13
C ASP A 162 11.82 -7.13 -3.62
N ALA A 163 10.70 -6.51 -4.03
CA ALA A 163 10.32 -6.37 -5.43
C ALA A 163 9.39 -5.17 -5.69
N VAL A 164 9.34 -4.73 -6.95
CA VAL A 164 8.35 -3.75 -7.45
C VAL A 164 7.49 -4.40 -8.52
N MET A 165 6.19 -4.52 -8.25
CA MET A 165 5.17 -4.97 -9.18
C MET A 165 4.55 -3.76 -9.89
N VAL A 166 4.92 -3.55 -11.15
CA VAL A 166 4.46 -2.44 -12.00
C VAL A 166 3.26 -2.88 -12.83
N HIS A 167 2.15 -2.14 -12.71
CA HIS A 167 0.92 -2.37 -13.46
C HIS A 167 0.91 -1.55 -14.74
N GLY A 168 1.26 -2.18 -15.85
CA GLY A 168 1.26 -1.58 -17.18
C GLY A 168 1.96 -2.46 -18.20
N ASP A 169 1.83 -2.11 -19.48
CA ASP A 169 2.58 -2.76 -20.55
C ASP A 169 3.94 -2.04 -20.72
N PRO A 170 5.09 -2.70 -20.47
CA PRO A 170 6.39 -2.08 -20.62
C PRO A 170 6.70 -1.64 -22.06
N ALA A 171 6.06 -2.22 -23.07
CA ALA A 171 6.20 -1.78 -24.46
C ALA A 171 5.49 -0.44 -24.72
N PHE A 172 4.45 -0.14 -23.94
CA PHE A 172 3.75 1.14 -24.00
C PHE A 172 4.40 2.19 -23.09
N MET A 173 4.55 1.86 -21.81
CA MET A 173 5.07 2.76 -20.78
C MET A 173 5.82 1.99 -19.69
N GLY A 174 7.14 1.93 -19.80
CA GLY A 174 8.00 1.42 -18.73
C GLY A 174 8.11 2.39 -17.53
N LEU A 175 8.46 1.84 -16.36
CA LEU A 175 8.61 2.61 -15.11
C LEU A 175 9.66 3.72 -15.24
N GLU A 176 10.73 3.47 -16.00
CA GLU A 176 11.83 4.41 -16.27
C GLU A 176 11.36 5.71 -16.93
N ARG A 177 10.21 5.69 -17.60
CA ARG A 177 9.63 6.87 -18.23
C ARG A 177 8.82 7.75 -17.27
N SER A 178 8.42 7.23 -16.12
CA SER A 178 7.67 7.99 -15.11
C SER A 178 8.40 8.15 -13.76
N PHE A 179 9.49 7.40 -13.56
CA PHE A 179 10.37 7.51 -12.41
C PHE A 179 11.83 7.72 -12.85
N PRO A 180 12.38 8.94 -12.66
CA PRO A 180 13.72 9.28 -13.14
C PRO A 180 14.89 8.46 -12.59
N LEU A 181 14.67 7.64 -11.55
CA LEU A 181 15.71 6.84 -10.90
C LEU A 181 15.38 5.33 -10.95
N ALA A 182 14.56 4.89 -11.91
CA ALA A 182 14.13 3.49 -12.02
C ALA A 182 15.30 2.53 -12.26
N ASP A 183 16.31 2.98 -13.01
CA ASP A 183 17.56 2.27 -13.29
C ASP A 183 18.42 2.00 -12.04
N ARG A 184 18.09 2.63 -10.90
CA ARG A 184 18.83 2.51 -9.63
C ARG A 184 18.13 1.64 -8.57
N ILE A 185 16.97 1.07 -8.90
CA ILE A 185 16.27 0.13 -8.03
C ILE A 185 17.10 -1.16 -7.96
N ALA A 186 17.41 -1.60 -6.74
CA ALA A 186 18.30 -2.74 -6.48
C ALA A 186 17.63 -4.10 -6.74
#